data_AF-A0A1Q9ETT3-F1
#
_entry.id   AF-A0A1Q9ETT3-F1
#
_cell.length_a   1.000
_cell.length_b   1.000
_cell.length_c   1.000
_cell.angle_alpha   90.00
_cell.angle_beta   90.00
_cell.angle_gamma   90.00
#
_symmetry.space_group_name_H-M   'P 1'
#
loop_
_entity.id
_entity.type
_entity.pdbx_description
1 polymer ?
#
loop_
_entity_poly.entity_id
_entity_poly.type
_entity_poly.pdbx_seq_one_letter_code
_entity_poly.pdbx_strand_id
1 'polypeptide(L)'
;MRNKKIDKVDTQASQDDYTILSIAYHNVGLEREHMQQWDQATIAFRTGYEVAKRFLGESHALTVTLLNNSNAVLKKSKAERQLHDLSNFGSHPSCTGETEEKDWMSSG
;
A
#
# COMPACT_ATOMS: atom_id res chain seq x y z
N MET A 1 41.34 33.48 -1.10
CA MET A 1 40.14 32.74 -1.57
C MET A 1 40.64 31.50 -2.30
N ARG A 2 40.43 30.29 -1.74
CA ARG A 2 40.87 29.03 -2.39
C ARG A 2 39.72 28.50 -3.22
N ASN A 3 39.82 28.60 -4.54
CA ASN A 3 38.90 27.97 -5.48
C ASN A 3 39.13 26.46 -5.43
N LYS A 4 38.30 25.76 -4.66
CA LYS A 4 38.30 24.30 -4.60
C LYS A 4 37.78 23.79 -5.95
N LYS A 5 38.63 23.10 -6.71
CA LYS A 5 38.23 22.33 -7.89
C LYS A 5 37.06 21.45 -7.50
N ILE A 6 35.95 21.58 -8.22
CA ILE A 6 34.86 20.61 -8.18
C ILE A 6 35.32 19.48 -9.12
N ASP A 7 36.01 18.50 -8.55
CA ASP A 7 36.33 17.29 -9.26
C ASP A 7 35.02 16.56 -9.56
N LYS A 8 34.87 16.06 -10.79
CA LYS A 8 33.67 15.37 -11.27
C LYS A 8 33.43 14.15 -10.37
N VAL A 9 32.45 14.26 -9.46
CA VAL A 9 32.00 13.15 -8.63
C VAL A 9 31.38 12.11 -9.57
N ASP A 10 32.04 10.97 -9.70
CA ASP A 10 31.46 9.80 -10.34
C ASP A 10 30.17 9.46 -9.58
N THR A 11 29.02 9.78 -10.19
CA THR A 11 27.73 9.91 -9.51
C THR A 11 27.06 8.54 -9.40
N GLN A 12 27.77 7.56 -8.85
CA GLN A 12 27.17 6.28 -8.50
C GLN A 12 26.74 6.31 -7.04
N ALA A 13 25.44 6.12 -6.80
CA ALA A 13 24.90 6.00 -5.45
C ALA A 13 25.59 4.85 -4.71
N SER A 14 26.03 5.13 -3.50
CA SER A 14 26.69 4.18 -2.61
C SER A 14 25.70 3.23 -1.95
N GLN A 15 26.20 2.15 -1.35
CA GLN A 15 25.38 1.24 -0.55
C GLN A 15 24.69 1.97 0.63
N ASP A 16 25.34 2.99 1.19
CA ASP A 16 24.77 3.81 2.26
C ASP A 16 23.60 4.66 1.75
N ASP A 17 23.68 5.19 0.54
CA ASP A 17 22.58 5.94 -0.08
C ASP A 17 21.34 5.06 -0.25
N TYR A 18 21.52 3.81 -0.70
CA TYR A 18 20.43 2.85 -0.81
C TYR A 18 19.88 2.45 0.57
N THR A 19 20.74 2.35 1.58
CA THR A 19 20.33 2.09 2.96
C THR A 19 19.45 3.20 3.49
N ILE A 20 19.86 4.46 3.31
CA ILE A 20 19.08 5.65 3.72
C ILE A 20 17.75 5.70 2.97
N LEU A 21 17.75 5.43 1.67
CA LEU A 21 16.53 5.40 0.85
C LEU A 21 15.55 4.32 1.33
N SER A 22 16.03 3.11 1.63
CA SER A 22 15.21 2.03 2.17
C SER A 22 14.63 2.36 3.55
N ILE A 23 15.38 3.05 4.40
CA ILE A 23 14.89 3.55 5.71
C ILE A 23 13.80 4.62 5.50
N ALA A 24 13.98 5.53 4.54
CA ALA A 24 12.97 6.54 4.24
C ALA A 24 11.64 5.90 3.81
N TYR A 25 11.68 4.87 2.94
CA TYR A 25 10.49 4.10 2.58
C TYR A 25 9.87 3.37 3.77
N HIS A 26 10.69 2.81 4.66
CA HIS A 26 10.20 2.18 5.89
C HIS A 26 9.40 3.17 6.75
N ASN A 27 9.93 4.38 6.96
CA ASN A 27 9.26 5.42 7.74
C ASN A 27 7.96 5.88 7.08
N VAL A 28 7.97 6.12 5.77
CA VAL A 28 6.73 6.45 5.04
C VAL A 28 5.70 5.33 5.18
N GLY A 29 6.12 4.07 5.11
CA GLY A 29 5.25 2.92 5.33
C GLY A 29 4.62 2.90 6.72
N LEU A 30 5.41 3.15 7.77
CA LEU A 30 4.92 3.20 9.15
C LEU A 30 3.93 4.35 9.38
N GLU A 31 4.20 5.55 8.86
CA GLU A 31 3.29 6.69 9.00
C GLU A 31 1.96 6.44 8.26
N ARG A 32 2.01 5.84 7.07
CA ARG A 32 0.81 5.44 6.33
C ARG A 32 0.04 4.35 7.05
N GLU A 33 0.74 3.39 7.66
CA GLU A 33 0.14 2.36 8.49
C GLU A 33 -0.56 2.96 9.72
N HIS A 34 0.06 3.95 10.37
CA HIS A 34 -0.53 4.66 11.50
C HIS A 34 -1.83 5.40 11.11
N MET A 35 -1.86 5.99 9.92
CA MET A 35 -3.06 6.61 9.35
C MET A 35 -4.08 5.61 8.77
N GLN A 36 -3.87 4.30 8.93
CA GLN A 36 -4.71 3.23 8.39
C GLN A 36 -4.84 3.24 6.86
N GLN A 37 -3.89 3.87 6.16
CA GLN A 37 -3.86 3.92 4.70
C GLN A 37 -3.12 2.68 4.16
N TRP A 38 -3.70 1.50 4.32
CA TRP A 38 -3.01 0.21 4.14
C TRP A 38 -2.47 0.01 2.71
N ASP A 39 -3.20 0.45 1.68
CA ASP A 39 -2.73 0.34 0.30
C ASP A 39 -1.48 1.19 0.05
N GLN A 40 -1.48 2.43 0.55
CA GLN A 40 -0.34 3.36 0.43
C GLN A 40 0.87 2.86 1.24
N ALA A 41 0.64 2.33 2.44
CA ALA A 41 1.68 1.73 3.27
C ALA A 41 2.30 0.50 2.58
N THR A 42 1.49 -0.34 1.94
CA THR A 42 1.96 -1.51 1.18
C THR A 42 2.89 -1.09 0.03
N ILE A 43 2.51 -0.05 -0.72
CA ILE A 43 3.33 0.49 -1.81
C ILE A 43 4.68 0.97 -1.27
N ALA A 44 4.69 1.77 -0.20
CA ALA A 44 5.91 2.30 0.39
C ALA A 44 6.86 1.18 0.86
N PHE A 45 6.36 0.20 1.62
CA PHE A 45 7.17 -0.93 2.08
C PHE A 45 7.71 -1.78 0.93
N ARG A 46 6.88 -2.04 -0.09
CA ARG A 46 7.30 -2.83 -1.26
C ARG A 46 8.38 -2.11 -2.08
N THR A 47 8.23 -0.81 -2.31
CA THR A 47 9.26 -0.04 -3.02
C THR A 47 10.57 -0.03 -2.24
N GLY A 48 10.52 0.17 -0.92
CA GLY A 48 11.69 0.06 -0.06
C GLY A 48 12.35 -1.32 -0.14
N TYR A 49 11.55 -2.40 -0.12
CA TYR A 49 12.02 -3.78 -0.24
C TYR A 49 12.72 -4.05 -1.58
N GLU A 50 12.17 -3.57 -2.69
CA GLU A 50 12.76 -3.77 -4.02
C GLU A 50 14.14 -3.07 -4.12
N VAL A 51 14.28 -1.88 -3.55
CA VAL A 51 15.58 -1.19 -3.42
C VAL A 51 16.53 -1.99 -2.53
N ALA A 52 16.11 -2.35 -1.31
CA ALA A 52 16.95 -3.05 -0.34
C ALA A 52 17.42 -4.40 -0.89
N LYS A 53 16.51 -5.17 -1.51
CA LYS A 53 16.82 -6.46 -2.13
C LYS A 53 17.86 -6.33 -3.24
N ARG A 54 17.72 -5.31 -4.10
CA ARG A 54 18.60 -5.13 -5.26
C ARG A 54 20.00 -4.68 -4.87
N PHE A 55 20.13 -3.80 -3.88
CA PHE A 55 21.39 -3.12 -3.58
C PHE A 55 22.05 -3.55 -2.27
N LEU A 56 21.30 -4.10 -1.31
CA LEU A 56 21.80 -4.58 -0.02
C LEU A 56 21.80 -6.12 0.07
N GLY A 57 20.96 -6.77 -0.74
CA GLY A 57 20.81 -8.22 -0.79
C GLY A 57 19.58 -8.75 -0.06
N GLU A 58 19.21 -9.98 -0.36
CA GLU A 58 17.97 -10.62 0.13
C GLU A 58 18.02 -10.99 1.62
N SER A 59 19.21 -11.32 2.14
CA SER A 59 19.43 -11.65 3.56
C SER A 59 19.68 -10.43 4.45
N HIS A 60 19.76 -9.22 3.87
CA HIS A 60 20.00 -8.01 4.64
C HIS A 60 18.83 -7.72 5.58
N ALA A 61 19.13 -7.30 6.82
CA ALA A 61 18.12 -7.08 7.86
C ALA A 61 17.01 -6.11 7.41
N LEU A 62 17.36 -5.01 6.74
CA LEU A 62 16.37 -4.07 6.18
C LEU A 62 15.46 -4.72 5.13
N THR A 63 16.00 -5.56 4.26
CA THR A 63 15.24 -6.26 3.22
C THR A 63 14.18 -7.17 3.86
N VAL A 64 14.58 -7.94 4.88
CA VAL A 64 13.68 -8.82 5.64
C VAL A 64 12.60 -8.00 6.37
N THR A 65 12.97 -6.92 7.05
CA THR A 65 12.03 -6.05 7.76
C THR A 65 10.99 -5.42 6.82
N LEU A 66 11.43 -4.88 5.68
CA LEU A 66 10.54 -4.27 4.69
C LEU A 66 9.57 -5.30 4.09
N LEU A 67 10.04 -6.51 3.80
CA LEU A 67 9.19 -7.59 3.31
C LEU A 67 8.13 -8.00 4.34
N ASN A 68 8.54 -8.17 5.59
CA ASN A 68 7.63 -8.54 6.68
C ASN A 68 6.53 -7.49 6.89
N ASN A 69 6.92 -6.21 6.90
CA ASN A 69 5.96 -5.11 7.03
C ASN A 69 5.02 -5.01 5.83
N SER A 70 5.54 -5.15 4.61
CA SER A 70 4.71 -5.20 3.40
C SER A 70 3.66 -6.32 3.48
N ASN A 71 4.06 -7.51 3.92
CA ASN A 71 3.14 -8.65 4.07
C ASN A 71 2.10 -8.42 5.18
N ALA A 72 2.49 -7.80 6.29
CA ALA A 72 1.60 -7.49 7.40
C ALA A 72 0.53 -6.48 6.98
N VAL A 73 0.94 -5.39 6.32
CA VAL A 73 0.01 -4.34 5.86
C VAL A 73 -0.89 -4.84 4.73
N LEU A 74 -0.39 -5.67 3.80
CA LEU A 74 -1.21 -6.25 2.74
C LEU A 74 -2.37 -7.10 3.30
N LYS A 75 -2.17 -7.78 4.43
CA LYS A 75 -3.25 -8.50 5.12
C LYS A 75 -4.30 -7.54 5.67
N LYS A 76 -3.88 -6.40 6.23
CA LYS A 76 -4.80 -5.35 6.73
C LYS A 76 -5.61 -4.72 5.59
N SER A 77 -4.97 -4.37 4.47
CA SER A 77 -5.64 -3.86 3.25
C SER A 77 -6.73 -4.82 2.75
N LYS A 78 -6.40 -6.11 2.63
CA LYS A 78 -7.39 -7.13 2.21
C LYS A 78 -8.56 -7.25 3.18
N ALA A 79 -8.28 -7.23 4.48
CA ALA A 79 -9.31 -7.31 5.51
C ALA A 79 -10.24 -6.08 5.47
N GLU A 80 -9.69 -4.88 5.30
CA GLU A 80 -10.49 -3.64 5.16
C GLU A 80 -11.39 -3.70 3.93
N ARG A 81 -10.86 -4.14 2.78
CA ARG A 81 -11.67 -4.31 1.57
C ARG A 81 -12.80 -5.30 1.75
N GLN A 82 -12.52 -6.43 2.41
CA GLN A 82 -13.54 -7.43 2.72
C GLN A 82 -14.63 -6.87 3.66
N LEU A 83 -14.25 -6.08 4.66
CA LEU A 83 -15.20 -5.39 5.53
C LEU A 83 -16.07 -4.38 4.75
N HIS A 84 -15.46 -3.60 3.87
CA HIS A 84 -16.17 -2.67 3.00
C HIS A 84 -17.19 -3.40 2.12
N ASP A 85 -16.80 -4.49 1.47
CA ASP A 85 -17.69 -5.29 0.61
C ASP A 85 -18.87 -5.88 1.40
N LEU A 86 -18.64 -6.34 2.63
CA LEU A 86 -19.71 -6.83 3.52
C LEU A 86 -20.67 -5.69 3.95
N SER A 87 -20.14 -4.51 4.25
CA SER A 87 -20.95 -3.35 4.63
C SER A 87 -21.84 -2.85 3.49
N ASN A 88 -21.39 -3.01 2.25
CA ASN A 88 -22.12 -2.54 1.07
C ASN A 88 -23.33 -3.43 0.73
N PHE A 89 -23.29 -4.72 1.07
CA PHE A 89 -24.43 -5.64 0.87
C PHE A 89 -25.63 -5.32 1.77
N GLY A 90 -25.45 -4.59 2.87
CA GLY A 90 -26.53 -4.17 3.77
C GLY A 90 -27.32 -2.94 3.28
N SER A 91 -26.89 -2.30 2.19
CA SER A 91 -27.53 -1.11 1.61
C SER A 91 -28.43 -1.44 0.42
N HIS A 92 -29.06 -2.61 0.42
CA HIS A 92 -30.16 -2.88 -0.50
C HIS A 92 -31.39 -2.12 0.02
N PRO A 93 -32.08 -1.28 -0.78
CA PRO A 93 -33.36 -0.72 -0.35
C PRO A 93 -34.24 -1.91 0.03
N SER A 94 -34.66 -1.93 1.30
CA SER A 94 -35.67 -2.87 1.75
C SER A 94 -36.84 -2.76 0.77
N CYS A 95 -37.14 -3.84 0.06
CA CYS A 95 -38.47 -4.03 -0.53
C CYS A 95 -39.46 -4.08 0.64
N THR A 96 -39.84 -2.91 1.15
CA THR A 96 -41.11 -2.70 1.83
C THR A 96 -42.19 -2.79 0.76
N GLY A 97 -43.24 -3.56 1.04
CA GLY A 97 -44.31 -3.97 0.12
C GLY A 97 -44.83 -2.85 -0.79
N GLU A 98 -45.43 -3.18 -1.92
CA GLU A 98 -46.79 -3.73 -1.94
C GLU A 98 -46.98 -4.79 -3.04
N THR A 99 -47.75 -5.82 -2.71
CA THR A 99 -48.41 -6.69 -3.68
C THR A 99 -49.46 -5.88 -4.45
N GLU A 100 -49.09 -5.30 -5.60
CA GLU A 100 -50.07 -4.89 -6.62
C GLU A 100 -50.44 -6.11 -7.47
N GLU A 101 -51.30 -6.93 -6.89
CA GLU A 101 -52.25 -7.74 -7.65
C GLU A 101 -53.27 -6.79 -8.30
N LYS A 102 -53.09 -6.46 -9.59
CA LYS A 102 -54.17 -6.10 -10.53
C LYS A 102 -53.68 -5.86 -11.97
N ASP A 103 -54.53 -6.27 -12.90
CA ASP A 103 -54.68 -5.78 -14.28
C ASP A 103 -53.79 -6.32 -15.40
N TRP A 104 -53.94 -7.61 -15.72
CA TRP A 104 -53.84 -8.03 -17.14
C TRP A 104 -54.90 -9.04 -17.63
N MET A 105 -55.92 -9.39 -16.85
CA MET A 105 -57.08 -10.13 -17.35
C MET A 105 -58.23 -9.20 -17.75
N SER A 106 -58.02 -8.37 -18.79
CA SER A 106 -59.12 -7.86 -19.62
C SER A 106 -58.62 -7.18 -20.89
N SER A 107 -58.56 -7.96 -21.97
CA SER A 107 -58.81 -7.59 -23.37
C SER A 107 -58.81 -8.95 -24.09
N GLY A 108 -59.95 -9.53 -24.45
CA GLY A 108 -60.98 -8.95 -25.30
C GLY A 108 -60.83 -9.61 -26.66
#